data_AF-A0A959XBI4-F1
#
_entry.id   AF-A0A959XBI4-F1
#
_cell.length_a   1.000
_cell.length_b   1.000
_cell.length_c   1.000
_cell.angle_alpha   90.00
_cell.angle_beta   90.00
_cell.angle_gamma   90.00
#
_symmetry.space_group_name_H-M   'P 1'
#
loop_
_entity.id
_entity.type
_entity.pdbx_description
1 polymer ?
#
loop_
_entity_poly.entity_id
_entity_poly.type
_entity_poly.pdbx_seq_one_letter_code
_entity_poly.pdbx_strand_id
1 'polypeptide(L)'
;MSSQFVTWNAIEDDHPGRALAKKSYGLVATGNKEEWLKLFTDDAVVMDPVGPSFFDPEGKGHHGKEGIANFWDTAIAMVKKFHFTVNDSFANGNNCANVATFTTTLEDGTTIDT
;
A
#
# COMPACT_ATOMS: atom_id res chain seq x y z
N MET A 1 14.69 -4.82 -6.27
CA MET A 1 14.14 -5.96 -7.03
C MET A 1 12.80 -5.57 -7.64
N SER A 2 12.73 -5.51 -8.97
CA SER A 2 11.47 -5.42 -9.69
C SER A 2 10.84 -6.81 -9.82
N SER A 3 9.53 -6.89 -9.63
CA SER A 3 8.71 -8.07 -9.90
C SER A 3 7.71 -7.77 -11.01
N GLN A 4 6.90 -8.75 -11.42
CA GLN A 4 5.80 -8.49 -12.36
C GLN A 4 4.72 -7.53 -11.82
N PHE A 5 4.77 -7.18 -10.54
CA PHE A 5 3.80 -6.33 -9.85
C PHE A 5 4.37 -5.02 -9.30
N VAL A 6 5.70 -4.95 -9.12
CA VAL A 6 6.38 -3.81 -8.52
C VAL A 6 7.58 -3.43 -9.37
N THR A 7 7.57 -2.23 -9.94
CA THR A 7 8.73 -1.59 -10.55
C THR A 7 9.37 -0.68 -9.51
N TRP A 8 10.63 -0.96 -9.13
CA TRP A 8 11.36 -0.15 -8.15
C TRP A 8 12.53 0.57 -8.83
N ASN A 9 12.38 1.89 -9.06
CA ASN A 9 13.40 2.74 -9.69
C ASN A 9 14.21 3.55 -8.67
N ALA A 10 13.82 3.53 -7.39
CA ALA A 10 14.45 4.30 -6.34
C ALA A 10 15.72 3.64 -5.79
N ILE A 11 16.44 4.36 -4.93
CA ILE A 11 17.63 3.84 -4.23
C ILE A 11 17.36 2.49 -3.55
N GLU A 12 18.34 1.60 -3.66
CA GLU A 12 18.36 0.31 -2.96
C GLU A 12 19.43 0.33 -1.87
N ASP A 13 18.98 0.28 -0.62
CA ASP A 13 19.81 0.08 0.56
C ASP A 13 19.05 -0.76 1.61
N ASP A 14 19.73 -1.13 2.69
CA ASP A 14 19.17 -1.90 3.79
C ASP A 14 18.48 -0.98 4.82
N HIS A 15 17.37 -0.36 4.40
CA HIS A 15 16.53 0.45 5.30
C HIS A 15 15.22 -0.28 5.63
N PRO A 16 14.88 -0.46 6.93
CA PRO A 16 13.70 -1.26 7.33
C PRO A 16 12.38 -0.72 6.76
N GLY A 17 12.20 0.61 6.73
CA GLY A 17 11.03 1.24 6.10
C GLY A 17 10.88 0.89 4.61
N ARG A 18 11.96 0.91 3.83
CA ARG A 18 11.93 0.56 2.40
C ARG A 18 11.63 -0.93 2.21
N ALA A 19 12.22 -1.79 3.05
CA ALA A 19 11.97 -3.22 3.03
C ALA A 19 10.49 -3.53 3.32
N LEU A 20 9.90 -2.89 4.32
CA LEU A 20 8.48 -3.04 4.66
C LEU A 20 7.55 -2.49 3.57
N ALA A 21 7.88 -1.35 2.95
CA ALA A 21 7.11 -0.82 1.83
C ALA A 21 7.09 -1.79 0.64
N LYS A 22 8.26 -2.31 0.23
CA LYS A 22 8.36 -3.32 -0.83
C LYS A 22 7.55 -4.58 -0.51
N LYS A 23 7.64 -5.07 0.73
CA LYS A 23 6.88 -6.23 1.19
C LYS A 23 5.37 -5.96 1.16
N SER A 24 4.95 -4.78 1.61
CA SER A 24 3.55 -4.33 1.58
C SER A 24 2.98 -4.35 0.15
N TYR A 25 3.66 -3.71 -0.81
CA TYR A 25 3.23 -3.69 -2.22
C TYR A 25 3.13 -5.10 -2.81
N GLY A 26 4.09 -5.98 -2.52
CA GLY A 26 4.06 -7.36 -2.99
C GLY A 26 2.87 -8.16 -2.43
N LEU A 27 2.55 -7.98 -1.15
CA LEU A 27 1.43 -8.67 -0.52
C LEU A 27 0.07 -8.14 -1.01
N VAL A 28 -0.05 -6.82 -1.23
CA VAL A 28 -1.23 -6.22 -1.86
C VAL A 28 -1.42 -6.76 -3.27
N ALA A 29 -0.38 -6.73 -4.11
CA ALA A 29 -0.47 -7.19 -5.50
C ALA A 29 -0.82 -8.68 -5.65
N THR A 30 -0.53 -9.48 -4.62
CA THR A 30 -0.80 -10.93 -4.61
C THR A 30 -2.03 -11.30 -3.78
N GLY A 31 -2.78 -10.31 -3.27
CA GLY A 31 -4.01 -10.54 -2.50
C GLY A 31 -3.79 -11.21 -1.13
N ASN A 32 -2.58 -11.14 -0.57
CA ASN A 32 -2.24 -11.85 0.67
C ASN A 32 -2.55 -10.98 1.91
N LYS A 33 -3.84 -10.89 2.24
CA LYS A 33 -4.37 -10.09 3.35
C LYS A 33 -3.73 -10.45 4.70
N GLU A 34 -3.65 -11.75 5.02
CA GLU A 34 -3.21 -12.21 6.34
C GLU A 34 -1.76 -11.81 6.62
N GLU A 35 -0.86 -12.02 5.67
CA GLU A 35 0.54 -11.60 5.81
C GLU A 35 0.68 -10.08 5.78
N TRP A 36 -0.18 -9.39 5.04
CA TRP A 36 -0.18 -7.93 5.01
C TRP A 36 -0.56 -7.34 6.38
N LEU A 37 -1.59 -7.88 7.04
CA LEU A 37 -1.99 -7.48 8.39
C LEU A 37 -0.93 -7.78 9.46
N LYS A 38 -0.02 -8.73 9.23
CA LYS A 38 1.12 -8.99 10.13
C LYS A 38 2.20 -7.91 10.06
N LEU A 39 2.20 -7.05 9.04
CA LEU A 39 3.13 -5.91 8.96
C LEU A 39 2.80 -4.78 9.93
N PHE A 40 1.56 -4.73 10.42
CA PHE A 40 1.05 -3.65 11.27
C PHE A 40 1.08 -4.03 12.75
N THR A 41 1.45 -3.06 13.59
CA THR A 41 1.26 -3.12 15.05
C THR A 41 -0.23 -3.04 15.40
N ASP A 42 -0.58 -3.40 16.63
CA ASP A 42 -2.00 -3.44 17.06
C ASP A 42 -2.65 -2.05 17.12
N ASP A 43 -1.84 -1.00 17.24
CA ASP A 43 -2.22 0.42 17.28
C ASP A 43 -1.98 1.16 15.96
N ALA A 44 -1.65 0.44 14.88
CA ALA A 44 -1.35 1.06 13.60
C ALA A 44 -2.56 1.77 12.99
N VAL A 45 -2.28 2.75 12.13
CA VAL A 45 -3.30 3.51 11.39
C VAL A 45 -2.94 3.54 9.91
N VAL A 46 -3.92 3.23 9.05
CA VAL A 46 -3.82 3.42 7.60
C VAL A 46 -4.70 4.59 7.18
N MET A 47 -4.14 5.50 6.38
CA MET A 47 -4.85 6.67 5.83
C MET A 47 -4.57 6.76 4.33
N ASP A 48 -5.48 6.22 3.52
CA ASP A 48 -5.34 6.18 2.07
C ASP A 48 -6.68 6.54 1.38
N PRO A 49 -6.87 7.80 0.94
CA PRO A 49 -5.97 8.94 1.11
C PRO A 49 -6.01 9.53 2.54
N VAL A 50 -5.11 10.47 2.82
CA VAL A 50 -5.15 11.26 4.06
C VAL A 50 -6.29 12.29 4.00
N GLY A 51 -7.10 12.34 5.06
CA GLY A 51 -8.26 13.23 5.18
C GLY A 51 -9.56 12.60 4.65
N PRO A 52 -10.68 13.35 4.68
CA PRO A 52 -11.99 12.84 4.27
C PRO A 52 -11.99 12.29 2.84
N SER A 53 -12.52 11.08 2.67
CA SER A 53 -12.56 10.37 1.39
C SER A 53 -13.75 9.43 1.28
N PHE A 54 -13.89 8.77 0.13
CA PHE A 54 -14.88 7.71 -0.05
C PHE A 54 -14.64 6.50 0.88
N PHE A 55 -13.38 6.22 1.23
CA PHE A 55 -13.03 5.11 2.12
C PHE A 55 -13.16 5.46 3.61
N ASP A 56 -13.05 6.76 3.93
CA ASP A 56 -13.23 7.28 5.29
C ASP A 56 -13.80 8.71 5.23
N PRO A 57 -15.14 8.87 5.34
CA PRO A 57 -15.78 10.18 5.27
C PRO A 57 -15.38 11.15 6.40
N GLU A 58 -14.92 10.64 7.54
CA GLU A 58 -14.48 11.47 8.66
C GLU A 58 -12.98 11.82 8.57
N GLY A 59 -12.21 11.09 7.77
CA GLY A 59 -10.78 11.32 7.55
C GLY A 59 -9.91 11.06 8.77
N LYS A 60 -10.35 10.19 9.68
CA LYS A 60 -9.65 9.81 10.91
C LYS A 60 -8.68 8.64 10.72
N GLY A 61 -8.75 7.93 9.59
CA GLY A 61 -7.98 6.74 9.29
C GLY A 61 -8.62 5.44 9.78
N HIS A 62 -8.03 4.34 9.35
CA HIS A 62 -8.42 2.98 9.71
C HIS A 62 -7.51 2.47 10.84
N HIS A 63 -8.06 2.36 12.05
CA HIS A 63 -7.30 2.11 13.29
C HIS A 63 -7.27 0.63 13.67
N GLY A 64 -6.08 0.19 14.09
CA GLY A 64 -5.82 -1.17 14.55
C GLY A 64 -6.04 -2.23 13.48
N LYS A 65 -5.77 -3.49 13.83
CA LYS A 65 -5.85 -4.59 12.85
C LYS A 65 -7.24 -4.77 12.26
N GLU A 66 -8.29 -4.54 13.05
CA GLU A 66 -9.68 -4.66 12.57
C GLU A 66 -10.03 -3.57 11.56
N GLY A 67 -9.73 -2.29 11.87
CA GLY A 67 -9.98 -1.19 10.94
C GLY A 67 -9.20 -1.35 9.64
N ILE A 68 -7.93 -1.75 9.73
CA ILE A 68 -7.06 -2.00 8.57
C ILE A 68 -7.55 -3.21 7.76
N ALA A 69 -8.07 -4.25 8.42
CA ALA A 69 -8.67 -5.41 7.75
C ALA A 69 -9.94 -5.03 6.98
N ASN A 70 -10.77 -4.14 7.54
CA ASN A 70 -11.94 -3.60 6.85
C ASN A 70 -11.54 -2.75 5.64
N PHE A 71 -10.54 -1.88 5.78
CA PHE A 71 -9.99 -1.10 4.65
C PHE A 71 -9.55 -2.02 3.51
N TRP A 72 -8.85 -3.10 3.82
CA TRP A 72 -8.45 -4.08 2.81
C TRP A 72 -9.67 -4.62 2.04
N ASP A 73 -10.72 -5.05 2.73
CA ASP A 73 -11.89 -5.64 2.07
C ASP A 73 -12.62 -4.65 1.19
N THR A 74 -12.69 -3.38 1.60
CA THR A 74 -13.45 -2.34 0.89
C THR A 74 -12.67 -1.66 -0.23
N ALA A 75 -11.34 -1.55 -0.12
CA ALA A 75 -10.51 -0.76 -1.03
C ALA A 75 -9.54 -1.60 -1.86
N ILE A 76 -9.02 -2.70 -1.30
CA ILE A 76 -7.95 -3.49 -1.93
C ILE A 76 -8.51 -4.75 -2.58
N ALA A 77 -9.33 -5.52 -1.87
CA ALA A 77 -9.82 -6.82 -2.33
C ALA A 77 -10.71 -6.74 -3.58
N MET A 78 -11.30 -5.58 -3.84
CA MET A 78 -12.16 -5.31 -5.00
C MET A 78 -11.37 -5.05 -6.29
N VAL A 79 -10.05 -4.84 -6.19
CA VAL A 79 -9.19 -4.54 -7.33
C VAL A 79 -8.71 -5.84 -7.98
N LYS A 80 -8.89 -5.93 -9.30
CA LYS A 80 -8.45 -7.09 -10.09
C LYS A 80 -6.94 -7.21 -10.19
N LYS A 81 -6.25 -6.08 -10.35
CA LYS A 81 -4.79 -6.04 -10.44
C LYS A 81 -4.23 -4.71 -9.98
N PHE A 82 -3.16 -4.77 -9.20
CA PHE A 82 -2.29 -3.65 -8.92
C PHE A 82 -0.97 -3.76 -9.69
N HIS A 83 -0.43 -2.62 -10.09
CA HIS A 83 0.97 -2.45 -10.44
C HIS A 83 1.53 -1.22 -9.73
N PHE A 84 2.61 -1.40 -8.97
CA PHE A 84 3.24 -0.35 -8.19
C PHE A 84 4.51 0.13 -8.90
N THR A 85 4.57 1.40 -9.28
CA THR A 85 5.79 2.02 -9.83
C THR A 85 6.35 3.01 -8.83
N VAL A 86 7.43 2.65 -8.14
CA VAL A 86 8.13 3.52 -7.20
C VAL A 86 9.23 4.28 -7.94
N ASN A 87 9.06 5.59 -8.05
CA ASN A 87 9.96 6.49 -8.78
C ASN A 87 11.08 7.03 -7.89
N ASP A 88 10.81 7.29 -6.61
CA ASP A 88 11.82 7.72 -5.64
C ASP A 88 11.47 7.24 -4.22
N SER A 89 12.45 7.19 -3.33
CA SER A 89 12.31 6.71 -1.95
C SER A 89 13.25 7.43 -1.00
N PHE A 90 12.67 8.16 -0.05
CA PHE A 90 13.37 8.94 0.97
C PHE A 90 13.20 8.23 2.32
N ALA A 91 14.29 7.94 3.00
CA ALA A 91 14.24 7.24 4.28
C ALA A 91 15.12 7.95 5.32
N ASN A 92 14.60 8.02 6.55
CA ASN A 92 15.29 8.63 7.69
C ASN A 92 14.74 8.05 9.01
N GLY A 93 15.63 7.62 9.89
CA GLY A 93 15.26 6.96 11.15
C GLY A 93 14.42 5.71 10.90
N ASN A 94 13.21 5.67 11.46
CA ASN A 94 12.28 4.53 11.28
C ASN A 94 11.23 4.77 10.17
N ASN A 95 11.39 5.82 9.36
CA ASN A 95 10.38 6.27 8.41
C ASN A 95 10.88 6.14 6.97
N CYS A 96 9.94 5.94 6.05
CA CYS A 96 10.19 6.13 4.61
C CYS A 96 9.01 6.83 3.94
N ALA A 97 9.31 7.63 2.92
CA ALA A 97 8.35 8.21 2.00
C ALA A 97 8.72 7.77 0.58
N ASN A 98 7.76 7.23 -0.15
CA ASN A 98 7.95 6.80 -1.54
C ASN A 98 7.15 7.72 -2.45
N VAL A 99 7.77 8.18 -3.54
CA VAL A 99 7.05 8.81 -4.65
C VAL A 99 6.72 7.69 -5.62
N ALA A 100 5.44 7.38 -5.76
CA ALA A 100 5.00 6.22 -6.52
C ALA A 100 3.72 6.52 -7.30
N THR A 101 3.50 5.73 -8.34
CA THR A 101 2.24 5.66 -9.09
C THR A 101 1.67 4.27 -8.90
N PHE A 102 0.41 4.19 -8.44
CA PHE A 102 -0.31 2.94 -8.27
C PHE A 102 -1.31 2.79 -9.40
N THR A 103 -1.02 1.88 -10.33
CA THR A 103 -1.92 1.55 -11.43
C THR A 103 -2.85 0.43 -11.00
N THR A 104 -4.14 0.75 -10.94
CA THR A 104 -5.22 -0.13 -10.50
C THR A 104 -6.03 -0.54 -11.73
N THR A 105 -6.21 -1.84 -11.95
CA THR A 105 -7.10 -2.36 -13.00
C THR A 105 -8.38 -2.91 -12.37
N LEU A 106 -9.53 -2.47 -12.88
CA LEU A 106 -10.86 -2.93 -12.48
C LEU A 106 -11.32 -4.14 -13.31
N GLU A 107 -12.46 -4.73 -12.96
CA GLU A 107 -12.97 -5.93 -13.62
C GLU A 107 -13.28 -5.75 -15.10
N ASP A 108 -13.79 -4.58 -15.46
CA ASP A 108 -14.10 -4.18 -16.84
C ASP A 108 -12.87 -3.82 -17.69
N GLY A 109 -11.68 -3.90 -17.10
CA GLY A 109 -10.41 -3.57 -17.74
C GLY A 109 -10.02 -2.09 -17.64
N THR A 110 -10.83 -1.25 -17.01
CA THR A 110 -10.48 0.15 -16.76
C THR A 110 -9.23 0.25 -15.89
N THR A 111 -8.28 1.09 -16.29
CA THR A 111 -7.05 1.36 -15.54
C THR A 111 -7.06 2.77 -14.96
N ILE A 112 -6.73 2.89 -13.68
CA ILE A 112 -6.68 4.16 -12.94
C ILE A 112 -5.29 4.29 -12.31
N ASP A 113 -4.65 5.43 -12.54
CA ASP A 113 -3.40 5.80 -11.87
C ASP A 113 -3.70 6.76 -10.72
N THR A 114 -3.08 6.49 -9.58
CA THR A 114 -3.08 7.32 -8.37
C THR A 114 -1.68 7.57 -7.88
#